data_AF-R5Y7N2-F1
#
_entry.id   AF-R5Y7N2-F1
#
_cell.length_a   1.000
_cell.length_b   1.000
_cell.length_c   1.000
_cell.angle_alpha   90.00
_cell.angle_beta   90.00
_cell.angle_gamma   90.00
#
_symmetry.space_group_name_H-M   'P 1'
#
loop_
_entity.id
_entity.type
_entity.pdbx_description
1 polymer ?
#
loop_
_entity_poly.entity_id
_entity_poly.type
_entity_poly.pdbx_seq_one_letter_code
_entity_poly.pdbx_strand_id
1 'polypeptide(L)'
;MLQQSKNNEWGAVAYLTQSIYGRCTDSTTCTEVGINNNGSYITGYGAPAGSKYNDTNGAYNTSLGKEASTTKNIYGIYDMSGGAYEYVMGVLNKTIGLSGFGSLPDEKYYNNYTGSSYTGHALDETAGWYSDNAYFPDMSASWFLRGGHYGNTTIAGVFYFHRGSCQLDSNYSSRFVITNE
;
A
#
# COMPACT_ATOMS: atom_id res chain seq x y z
N MET A 1 -23.02 17.35 -1.89
CA MET A 1 -21.65 17.62 -1.44
C MET A 1 -20.81 16.44 -1.90
N LEU A 2 -19.92 16.65 -2.88
CA LEU A 2 -19.05 15.59 -3.41
C LEU A 2 -18.00 15.26 -2.34
N GLN A 3 -17.92 13.99 -1.96
CA GLN A 3 -16.87 13.49 -1.09
C GLN A 3 -15.64 13.20 -1.95
N GLN A 4 -14.62 14.04 -1.77
CA GLN A 4 -13.31 13.88 -2.37
C GLN A 4 -12.59 12.70 -1.70
N SER A 5 -12.06 11.78 -2.48
CA SER A 5 -11.48 10.55 -1.97
C SER A 5 -10.17 10.80 -1.23
N LYS A 6 -10.23 10.76 0.11
CA LYS A 6 -9.04 10.83 0.96
C LYS A 6 -8.29 9.49 0.91
N ASN A 7 -7.05 9.42 1.41
CA ASN A 7 -6.30 8.14 1.43
C ASN A 7 -6.99 7.03 2.23
N ASN A 8 -7.99 7.36 3.06
CA ASN A 8 -8.88 6.39 3.71
C ASN A 8 -9.75 5.60 2.72
N GLU A 9 -10.08 6.16 1.55
CA GLU A 9 -10.93 5.52 0.54
C GLU A 9 -10.11 4.59 -0.37
N TRP A 10 -8.80 4.80 -0.47
CA TRP A 10 -7.90 3.85 -1.15
C TRP A 10 -7.73 2.54 -0.39
N GLY A 11 -7.66 2.61 0.95
CA GLY A 11 -7.71 1.42 1.79
C GLY A 11 -9.07 0.71 1.71
N ALA A 12 -10.15 1.45 1.53
CA ALA A 12 -11.51 0.91 1.39
C ALA A 12 -11.80 0.30 -0.01
N VAL A 13 -11.14 0.79 -1.08
CA VAL A 13 -11.32 0.25 -2.44
C VAL A 13 -10.55 -1.07 -2.64
N ALA A 14 -9.39 -1.26 -2.01
CA ALA A 14 -8.76 -2.58 -1.91
C ALA A 14 -9.60 -3.59 -1.07
N TYR A 15 -10.55 -3.07 -0.28
CA TYR A 15 -11.40 -3.83 0.63
C TYR A 15 -12.62 -4.48 -0.05
N LEU A 16 -13.03 -4.02 -1.23
CA LEU A 16 -14.27 -4.45 -1.87
C LEU A 16 -13.97 -4.99 -3.27
N THR A 17 -13.86 -6.32 -3.37
CA THR A 17 -15.04 -7.05 -3.84
C THR A 17 -15.56 -8.21 -2.99
N GLN A 18 -14.91 -8.62 -1.88
CA GLN A 18 -15.46 -9.42 -0.75
C GLN A 18 -14.31 -10.01 0.10
N SER A 19 -13.85 -9.28 1.12
CA SER A 19 -12.72 -9.68 1.98
C SER A 19 -13.16 -10.56 3.17
N ILE A 20 -12.39 -11.61 3.51
CA ILE A 20 -11.77 -11.75 4.84
C ILE A 20 -10.26 -12.02 4.71
N TYR A 21 -9.59 -11.09 4.01
CA TYR A 21 -8.16 -10.75 4.09
C TYR A 21 -7.43 -10.79 2.75
N GLY A 22 -8.01 -11.32 1.66
CA GLY A 22 -7.38 -11.35 0.34
C GLY A 22 -8.37 -11.53 -0.81
N ARG A 23 -7.93 -12.18 -1.91
CA ARG A 23 -8.81 -12.54 -3.03
C ARG A 23 -9.64 -13.76 -2.63
N CYS A 24 -10.87 -13.51 -2.18
CA CYS A 24 -11.73 -14.57 -1.68
C CYS A 24 -12.64 -15.14 -2.77
N THR A 25 -12.80 -16.46 -2.77
CA THR A 25 -13.78 -17.16 -3.63
C THR A 25 -15.11 -17.37 -2.90
N ASP A 26 -15.11 -17.28 -1.57
CA ASP A 26 -16.27 -17.32 -0.68
C ASP A 26 -15.95 -16.63 0.66
N SER A 27 -16.88 -16.63 1.62
CA SER A 27 -16.73 -15.96 2.92
C SER A 27 -15.71 -16.58 3.88
N THR A 28 -15.07 -17.68 3.50
CA THR A 28 -14.16 -18.48 4.34
C THR A 28 -12.84 -18.84 3.64
N THR A 29 -12.80 -18.78 2.32
CA THR A 29 -11.66 -19.19 1.50
C THR A 29 -11.08 -17.98 0.78
N CYS A 30 -9.93 -17.51 1.27
CA CYS A 30 -9.21 -16.38 0.72
C CYS A 30 -7.79 -16.78 0.31
N THR A 31 -7.33 -16.26 -0.82
CA THR A 31 -5.93 -16.37 -1.25
C THR A 31 -5.24 -15.04 -1.03
N GLU A 32 -4.07 -15.08 -0.39
CA GLU A 32 -3.18 -13.94 -0.26
C GLU A 32 -2.80 -13.38 -1.65
N VAL A 33 -2.55 -12.07 -1.70
CA VAL A 33 -2.08 -11.42 -2.91
C VAL A 33 -0.57 -11.60 -3.02
N GLY A 34 -0.10 -12.00 -4.19
CA GLY A 34 1.32 -12.16 -4.46
C GLY A 34 2.12 -10.88 -4.29
N ILE A 35 3.43 -11.02 -4.07
CA ILE A 35 4.35 -9.88 -4.02
C ILE A 35 4.82 -9.50 -5.42
N ASN A 36 5.29 -8.27 -5.57
CA ASN A 36 6.17 -7.91 -6.68
C ASN A 36 7.63 -8.06 -6.22
N ASN A 37 8.23 -9.16 -6.61
CA ASN A 37 9.63 -9.48 -6.31
C ASN A 37 10.60 -9.06 -7.44
N ASN A 38 10.23 -8.09 -8.28
CA ASN A 38 11.12 -7.62 -9.34
C ASN A 38 12.27 -6.79 -8.76
N GLY A 39 13.50 -7.34 -8.84
CA GLY A 39 14.73 -6.72 -8.35
C GLY A 39 15.09 -5.36 -8.97
N SER A 40 14.42 -4.96 -10.06
CA SER A 40 14.62 -3.67 -10.72
C SER A 40 13.66 -2.58 -10.24
N TYR A 41 12.89 -2.81 -9.16
CA TYR A 41 11.94 -1.86 -8.57
C TYR A 41 10.81 -1.42 -9.53
N ILE A 42 10.47 -2.29 -10.49
CA ILE A 42 9.48 -1.99 -11.54
C ILE A 42 8.09 -2.44 -11.06
N THR A 43 7.14 -1.50 -11.01
CA THR A 43 5.73 -1.81 -10.74
C THR A 43 5.10 -2.63 -11.87
N GLY A 44 4.03 -3.37 -11.57
CA GLY A 44 3.35 -4.21 -12.56
C GLY A 44 4.09 -5.51 -12.84
N TYR A 45 4.86 -6.03 -11.88
CA TYR A 45 5.32 -7.41 -11.86
C TYR A 45 4.68 -8.13 -10.69
N GLY A 46 4.58 -9.46 -10.78
CA GLY A 46 3.99 -10.27 -9.73
C GLY A 46 4.50 -11.70 -9.74
N ALA A 47 4.55 -12.27 -8.55
CA ALA A 47 4.81 -13.68 -8.29
C ALA A 47 3.68 -14.23 -7.39
N PRO A 48 3.47 -15.56 -7.31
CA PRO A 48 2.46 -16.15 -6.42
C PRO A 48 2.66 -15.75 -4.95
N ALA A 49 1.59 -15.83 -4.14
CA ALA A 49 1.68 -15.62 -2.69
C ALA A 49 2.74 -16.53 -2.04
N GLY A 50 3.43 -16.01 -1.03
CA GLY A 50 4.55 -16.71 -0.35
C GLY A 50 5.87 -16.77 -1.14
N SER A 51 5.94 -16.15 -2.33
CA SER A 51 7.19 -16.09 -3.11
C SER A 51 8.26 -15.26 -2.39
N LYS A 52 9.53 -15.65 -2.57
CA LYS A 52 10.71 -14.91 -2.14
C LYS A 52 11.15 -13.91 -3.21
N TYR A 53 12.12 -13.07 -2.86
CA TYR A 53 12.64 -12.03 -3.75
C TYR A 53 13.26 -12.53 -5.06
N ASN A 54 13.68 -13.81 -5.11
CA ASN A 54 14.37 -14.42 -6.25
C ASN A 54 13.53 -15.46 -7.00
N ASP A 55 12.26 -15.66 -6.60
CA ASP A 55 11.35 -16.57 -7.29
C ASP A 55 10.88 -15.98 -8.62
N THR A 56 10.39 -16.84 -9.52
CA THR A 56 9.98 -16.42 -10.87
C THR A 56 8.77 -15.48 -10.80
N ASN A 57 8.81 -14.43 -11.62
CA ASN A 57 7.74 -13.46 -11.76
C ASN A 57 7.35 -13.22 -13.21
N GLY A 58 6.28 -12.46 -13.40
CA GLY A 58 5.85 -12.02 -14.73
C GLY A 58 5.30 -10.60 -14.70
N ALA A 59 5.30 -9.97 -15.88
CA ALA A 59 4.71 -8.66 -16.08
C ALA A 59 3.19 -8.70 -15.93
N TYR A 60 2.58 -7.54 -15.67
CA TYR A 60 1.18 -7.33 -15.27
C TYR A 60 0.16 -8.01 -16.20
N ASN A 61 0.48 -8.16 -17.49
CA ASN A 61 -0.39 -8.78 -18.48
C ASN A 61 -0.34 -10.32 -18.49
N THR A 62 0.63 -10.91 -17.81
CA THR A 62 0.80 -12.37 -17.67
C THR A 62 -0.04 -12.93 -16.52
N SER A 63 -0.26 -14.25 -16.50
CA SER A 63 -0.92 -14.91 -15.37
C SER A 63 -0.17 -14.70 -14.05
N LEU A 64 1.17 -14.76 -14.08
CA LEU A 64 2.01 -14.53 -12.90
C LEU A 64 1.91 -13.08 -12.39
N GLY A 65 1.97 -12.09 -13.30
CA GLY A 65 1.86 -10.69 -12.91
C GLY A 65 0.54 -10.38 -12.20
N LYS A 66 -0.56 -10.98 -12.66
CA LYS A 66 -1.88 -10.83 -12.04
C LYS A 66 -1.99 -11.44 -10.64
N GLU A 67 -1.06 -12.29 -10.21
CA GLU A 67 -1.06 -12.81 -8.84
C GLU A 67 -0.83 -11.71 -7.81
N ALA A 68 -0.09 -10.67 -8.18
CA ALA A 68 0.13 -9.50 -7.34
C ALA A 68 -1.07 -8.54 -7.28
N SER A 69 -2.16 -8.77 -8.00
CA SER A 69 -3.39 -7.93 -7.99
C SER A 69 -4.48 -8.52 -7.09
N THR A 70 -5.22 -7.73 -6.29
CA THR A 70 -6.37 -8.30 -5.54
C THR A 70 -7.48 -8.83 -6.48
N THR A 71 -7.64 -8.24 -7.67
CA THR A 71 -8.71 -8.56 -8.64
C THR A 71 -8.33 -9.55 -9.74
N LYS A 72 -7.06 -9.96 -9.86
CA LYS A 72 -6.49 -10.69 -11.04
C LYS A 72 -6.63 -9.96 -12.37
N ASN A 73 -6.84 -8.65 -12.34
CA ASN A 73 -7.10 -7.86 -13.52
C ASN A 73 -6.03 -6.76 -13.68
N ILE A 74 -5.78 -6.34 -14.92
CA ILE A 74 -4.80 -5.28 -15.21
C ILE A 74 -5.38 -3.86 -15.01
N TYR A 75 -6.68 -3.75 -14.76
CA TYR A 75 -7.38 -2.47 -14.65
C TYR A 75 -6.97 -1.65 -13.44
N GLY A 76 -6.33 -2.28 -12.45
CA GLY A 76 -5.66 -1.58 -11.36
C GLY A 76 -4.21 -2.02 -11.28
N ILE A 77 -3.29 -1.38 -11.99
CA ILE A 77 -1.89 -1.36 -11.52
C ILE A 77 -1.88 -0.91 -10.04
N TYR A 78 -2.81 -0.03 -9.67
CA TYR A 78 -3.14 0.43 -8.30
C TYR A 78 -3.65 -0.64 -7.33
N ASP A 79 -4.10 -1.77 -7.87
CA ASP A 79 -4.57 -2.94 -7.11
C ASP A 79 -3.46 -3.99 -6.97
N MET A 80 -2.25 -3.70 -7.48
CA MET A 80 -1.11 -4.60 -7.42
C MET A 80 -0.15 -4.27 -6.28
N SER A 81 0.29 -5.30 -5.54
CA SER A 81 1.44 -5.26 -4.62
C SER A 81 2.63 -4.59 -5.32
N GLY A 82 3.16 -3.53 -4.69
CA GLY A 82 4.26 -2.73 -5.23
C GLY A 82 5.60 -3.46 -5.23
N GLY A 83 6.55 -2.98 -6.05
CA GLY A 83 7.95 -3.45 -6.09
C GLY A 83 8.96 -2.47 -5.48
N ALA A 84 8.46 -1.33 -4.99
CA ALA A 84 9.15 -0.22 -4.36
C ALA A 84 8.22 0.40 -3.32
N TYR A 85 8.79 1.03 -2.30
CA TYR A 85 8.01 1.75 -1.29
C TYR A 85 7.23 2.90 -1.92
N GLU A 86 5.95 3.01 -1.59
CA GLU A 86 5.10 4.08 -2.10
C GLU A 86 4.80 5.13 -1.05
N TYR A 87 5.25 6.35 -1.31
CA TYR A 87 4.97 7.49 -0.46
C TYR A 87 3.50 7.90 -0.51
N VAL A 88 2.90 8.00 0.68
CA VAL A 88 1.59 8.61 0.92
C VAL A 88 1.69 9.51 2.14
N MET A 89 1.19 10.74 2.06
CA MET A 89 1.32 11.68 3.16
C MET A 89 0.34 11.35 4.30
N GLY A 90 0.88 11.23 5.51
CA GLY A 90 0.13 10.97 6.72
C GLY A 90 0.89 11.49 7.94
N VAL A 91 0.22 12.29 8.78
CA VAL A 91 0.85 12.99 9.90
C VAL A 91 0.08 12.75 11.20
N LEU A 92 0.79 12.71 12.34
CA LEU A 92 0.17 12.63 13.66
C LEU A 92 -0.01 14.03 14.26
N ASN A 93 -1.22 14.37 14.71
CA ASN A 93 -1.60 15.63 15.35
C ASN A 93 -1.18 16.88 14.57
N LYS A 94 -1.31 16.86 13.25
CA LYS A 94 -0.88 17.94 12.34
C LYS A 94 0.60 18.34 12.52
N THR A 95 1.43 17.41 12.98
CA THR A 95 2.85 17.65 13.16
C THR A 95 3.57 17.58 11.81
N ILE A 96 4.26 18.66 11.42
CA ILE A 96 4.99 18.75 10.14
C ILE A 96 6.10 17.70 10.03
N GLY A 97 6.70 17.29 11.16
CA GLY A 97 7.72 16.25 11.26
C GLY A 97 8.83 16.36 10.21
N LEU A 98 9.40 15.23 9.81
CA LEU A 98 10.38 15.12 8.73
C LEU A 98 9.71 15.06 7.34
N SER A 99 8.74 15.93 7.07
CA SER A 99 8.05 16.00 5.78
C SER A 99 8.87 16.70 4.68
N GLY A 100 9.75 17.62 5.06
CA GLY A 100 10.46 18.50 4.12
C GLY A 100 9.69 19.76 3.73
N PHE A 101 8.48 19.98 4.26
CA PHE A 101 7.70 21.20 4.04
C PHE A 101 7.95 22.26 5.13
N GLY A 102 7.84 23.54 4.77
CA GLY A 102 7.81 24.64 5.74
C GLY A 102 6.47 24.80 6.48
N SER A 103 5.39 24.27 5.89
CA SER A 103 4.05 24.20 6.47
C SER A 103 3.30 23.03 5.83
N LEU A 104 2.33 22.44 6.54
CA LEU A 104 1.50 21.40 5.93
C LEU A 104 0.74 21.96 4.71
N PRO A 105 0.55 21.14 3.65
CA PRO A 105 -0.33 21.49 2.55
C PRO A 105 -1.80 21.50 3.00
N ASP A 106 -2.73 21.76 2.08
CA ASP A 106 -4.17 21.64 2.34
C ASP A 106 -4.52 20.23 2.87
N GLU A 107 -5.48 20.15 3.80
CA GLU A 107 -5.89 18.92 4.48
C GLU A 107 -6.39 17.82 3.52
N LYS A 108 -6.79 18.17 2.29
CA LYS A 108 -7.17 17.16 1.29
C LYS A 108 -5.98 16.33 0.78
N TYR A 109 -4.74 16.79 0.97
CA TYR A 109 -3.54 16.12 0.45
C TYR A 109 -2.87 15.16 1.43
N TYR A 110 -3.36 15.06 2.66
CA TYR A 110 -2.77 14.19 3.67
C TYR A 110 -3.81 13.66 4.65
N ASN A 111 -3.49 12.52 5.28
CA ASN A 111 -4.29 12.02 6.40
C ASN A 111 -3.74 12.59 7.72
N ASN A 112 -4.61 13.25 8.49
CA ASN A 112 -4.28 13.63 9.86
C ASN A 112 -4.75 12.55 10.85
N TYR A 113 -3.79 11.88 11.46
CA TYR A 113 -3.98 10.92 12.53
C TYR A 113 -3.97 11.67 13.87
N THR A 114 -4.92 11.40 14.77
CA THR A 114 -4.99 11.92 16.14
C THR A 114 -4.64 10.93 17.27
N GLY A 115 -4.14 9.74 16.97
CA GLY A 115 -3.97 8.61 17.90
C GLY A 115 -3.23 7.44 17.24
N SER A 116 -3.06 6.35 17.98
CA SER A 116 -2.36 5.14 17.51
C SER A 116 -3.31 4.00 17.13
N SER A 117 -4.63 4.22 17.18
CA SER A 117 -5.65 3.25 16.78
C SER A 117 -6.92 3.92 16.27
N TYR A 118 -7.50 3.41 15.19
CA TYR A 118 -8.70 3.91 14.52
C TYR A 118 -9.64 2.76 14.16
N THR A 119 -10.70 2.58 14.94
CA THR A 119 -11.81 1.70 14.55
C THR A 119 -12.42 2.15 13.22
N GLY A 120 -12.66 1.22 12.29
CA GLY A 120 -13.20 1.56 10.97
C GLY A 120 -12.15 2.03 9.96
N HIS A 121 -10.87 1.93 10.28
CA HIS A 121 -9.77 2.35 9.41
C HIS A 121 -8.93 1.15 8.97
N ALA A 122 -8.65 1.09 7.68
CA ALA A 122 -7.93 -0.04 7.07
C ALA A 122 -6.58 -0.31 7.76
N LEU A 123 -5.80 0.72 8.11
CA LEU A 123 -4.49 0.52 8.78
C LEU A 123 -4.58 -0.30 10.08
N ASP A 124 -5.64 -0.12 10.87
CA ASP A 124 -5.82 -0.87 12.11
C ASP A 124 -6.43 -2.24 11.87
N GLU A 125 -7.43 -2.29 10.99
CA GLU A 125 -8.15 -3.53 10.69
C GLU A 125 -7.26 -4.55 9.97
N THR A 126 -6.32 -4.08 9.15
CA THR A 126 -5.40 -4.93 8.36
C THR A 126 -3.99 -5.02 8.94
N ALA A 127 -3.76 -4.47 10.13
CA ALA A 127 -2.44 -4.50 10.75
C ALA A 127 -1.95 -5.94 10.94
N GLY A 128 -0.81 -6.28 10.34
CA GLY A 128 -0.19 -7.60 10.47
C GLY A 128 -0.85 -8.71 9.65
N TRP A 129 -1.83 -8.41 8.78
CA TRP A 129 -2.36 -9.42 7.87
C TRP A 129 -1.26 -10.00 7.00
N TYR A 130 -1.29 -11.32 6.82
CA TYR A 130 -0.26 -12.09 6.12
C TYR A 130 1.17 -11.92 6.66
N SER A 131 1.32 -11.45 7.89
CA SER A 131 2.63 -11.10 8.49
C SER A 131 3.31 -9.90 7.82
N ASP A 132 2.56 -9.09 7.08
CA ASP A 132 3.03 -7.80 6.57
C ASP A 132 3.34 -6.86 7.73
N ASN A 133 4.36 -6.03 7.55
CA ASN A 133 4.72 -5.02 8.54
C ASN A 133 3.65 -3.93 8.65
N ALA A 134 3.39 -3.52 9.90
CA ALA A 134 2.42 -2.48 10.24
C ALA A 134 3.02 -1.50 11.26
N TYR A 135 3.57 -0.37 10.79
CA TYR A 135 4.09 0.68 11.67
C TYR A 135 3.26 1.95 11.59
N PHE A 136 2.57 2.23 12.69
CA PHE A 136 1.69 3.39 12.86
C PHE A 136 2.44 4.74 12.84
N PRO A 137 1.72 5.85 12.56
CA PRO A 137 2.34 7.16 12.45
C PRO A 137 2.79 7.65 13.84
N ASP A 138 3.85 8.44 13.85
CA ASP A 138 4.32 9.15 15.04
C ASP A 138 4.56 10.64 14.72
N MET A 139 4.98 11.42 15.70
CA MET A 139 5.22 12.85 15.51
C MET A 139 6.53 13.17 14.77
N SER A 140 7.41 12.18 14.56
CA SER A 140 8.72 12.35 13.91
C SER A 140 8.66 12.13 12.40
N ALA A 141 7.79 11.22 11.94
CA ALA A 141 7.60 10.86 10.54
C ALA A 141 6.28 11.43 9.98
N SER A 142 6.31 11.91 8.76
CA SER A 142 5.16 12.58 8.11
C SER A 142 4.74 11.93 6.79
N TRP A 143 5.32 10.75 6.53
CA TRP A 143 5.02 9.93 5.38
C TRP A 143 4.72 8.50 5.81
N PHE A 144 3.83 7.85 5.06
CA PHE A 144 3.70 6.42 5.02
C PHE A 144 4.33 5.87 3.75
N LEU A 145 4.99 4.73 3.92
CA LEU A 145 5.54 3.89 2.88
C LEU A 145 4.64 2.67 2.77
N ARG A 146 3.99 2.48 1.64
CA ARG A 146 3.11 1.32 1.39
C ARG A 146 3.78 0.31 0.47
N GLY A 147 3.26 -0.92 0.45
CA GLY A 147 3.63 -1.97 -0.52
C GLY A 147 4.91 -2.73 -0.19
N GLY A 148 5.92 -2.06 0.37
CA GLY A 148 7.26 -2.62 0.55
C GLY A 148 8.09 -2.58 -0.74
N HIS A 149 9.34 -2.99 -0.65
CA HIS A 149 10.20 -3.22 -1.83
C HIS A 149 10.49 -4.72 -2.00
N TYR A 150 10.97 -5.11 -3.18
CA TYR A 150 11.18 -6.53 -3.52
C TYR A 150 12.01 -7.32 -2.48
N GLY A 151 12.95 -6.66 -1.80
CA GLY A 151 13.87 -7.29 -0.84
C GLY A 151 13.23 -7.59 0.52
N ASN A 152 12.03 -7.06 0.78
CA ASN A 152 11.26 -7.41 1.97
C ASN A 152 10.71 -8.84 1.93
N THR A 153 10.71 -9.52 0.78
CA THR A 153 10.23 -10.91 0.66
C THR A 153 8.78 -11.06 1.14
N THR A 154 8.52 -11.97 2.09
CA THR A 154 7.20 -12.37 2.57
C THR A 154 6.59 -11.43 3.60
N ILE A 155 7.27 -10.33 3.94
CA ILE A 155 6.73 -9.31 4.85
C ILE A 155 6.34 -8.04 4.10
N ALA A 156 6.31 -8.07 2.76
CA ALA A 156 5.82 -7.00 1.89
C ALA A 156 4.54 -7.44 1.19
N GLY A 157 3.74 -6.48 0.74
CA GLY A 157 2.43 -6.75 0.18
C GLY A 157 1.51 -5.55 0.23
N VAL A 158 0.26 -5.75 -0.21
CA VAL A 158 -0.78 -4.70 -0.23
C VAL A 158 -1.03 -4.11 1.17
N PHE A 159 -0.86 -4.90 2.23
CA PHE A 159 -1.11 -4.47 3.61
C PHE A 159 0.13 -3.97 4.33
N TYR A 160 1.30 -4.02 3.68
CA TYR A 160 2.51 -3.41 4.20
C TYR A 160 2.33 -1.91 4.36
N PHE A 161 2.60 -1.41 5.57
CA PHE A 161 2.85 0.00 5.78
C PHE A 161 3.94 0.27 6.81
N HIS A 162 4.77 1.27 6.51
CA HIS A 162 5.81 1.76 7.39
C HIS A 162 5.82 3.28 7.47
N ARG A 163 6.27 3.84 8.59
CA ARG A 163 6.44 5.30 8.73
C ARG A 163 7.77 5.75 8.12
N GLY A 164 7.78 6.87 7.41
CA GLY A 164 8.96 7.37 6.71
C GLY A 164 9.19 8.87 6.91
N SER A 165 10.46 9.26 6.83
CA SER A 165 10.86 10.64 6.58
C SER A 165 10.92 10.91 5.07
N CYS A 166 11.01 12.17 4.65
CA CYS A 166 11.28 12.53 3.27
C CYS A 166 12.69 12.06 2.87
N GLN A 167 12.79 10.92 2.18
CA GLN A 167 14.04 10.33 1.71
C GLN A 167 14.00 10.09 0.20
N LEU A 168 15.14 10.34 -0.46
CA LEU A 168 15.37 10.07 -1.87
C LEU A 168 16.25 8.82 -1.98
N ASP A 169 15.71 7.75 -2.56
CA ASP A 169 16.43 6.49 -2.78
C ASP A 169 15.74 5.71 -3.92
N SER A 170 16.48 4.84 -4.61
CA SER A 170 16.00 4.09 -5.78
C SER A 170 14.83 3.15 -5.49
N ASN A 171 14.60 2.85 -4.22
CA ASN A 171 13.62 1.87 -3.76
C ASN A 171 12.29 2.55 -3.37
N TYR A 172 12.19 3.86 -3.60
CA TYR A 172 11.03 4.67 -3.26
C TYR A 172 10.37 5.24 -4.52
N SER A 173 9.05 5.34 -4.48
CA SER A 173 8.21 5.79 -5.56
C SER A 173 6.95 6.46 -5.02
N SER A 174 6.11 6.95 -5.91
CA SER A 174 4.79 7.50 -5.63
C SER A 174 3.86 7.16 -6.79
N ARG A 175 2.60 6.85 -6.49
CA ARG A 175 1.56 6.67 -7.51
C ARG A 175 0.50 7.74 -7.36
N PHE A 176 0.17 8.39 -8.46
CA PHE A 176 -0.87 9.40 -8.50
C PHE A 176 -2.10 8.85 -9.19
N VAL A 177 -3.27 9.26 -8.74
CA VAL A 177 -4.52 9.04 -9.46
C VAL A 177 -5.16 10.35 -9.82
N ILE A 178 -5.56 10.40 -11.09
CA ILE A 178 -6.22 11.53 -11.70
C ILE A 178 -7.65 11.07 -11.93
N THR A 179 -8.58 11.71 -11.26
CA THR A 179 -10.01 11.57 -11.52
C THR A 179 -10.45 12.79 -12.32
N ASN A 180 -11.31 12.57 -13.31
CA ASN A 180 -11.96 13.69 -13.99
C ASN A 180 -13.11 14.15 -13.08
N GLU A 181 -12.88 15.23 -12.33
CA GLU A 181 -13.92 15.92 -11.55
C GLU A 181 -14.82 16.75 -12.49
#